data_AF-A0A959WYI3-F1
#
_entry.id   AF-A0A959WYI3-F1
#
_cell.length_a   1.000
_cell.length_b   1.000
_cell.length_c   1.000
_cell.angle_alpha   90.00
_cell.angle_beta   90.00
_cell.angle_gamma   90.00
#
_symmetry.space_group_name_H-M   'P 1'
#
loop_
_entity.id
_entity.type
_entity.pdbx_description
1 polymer ?
#
loop_
_entity_poly.entity_id
_entity_poly.type
_entity_poly.pdbx_seq_one_letter_code
_entity_poly.pdbx_strand_id
1 'polypeptide(L)' 'MAQGFVHLHNHTDFSMLDGAARVDDLISEAKAQGMPAIAITDHGNLFGAYE' A
#
# COMPACT_ATOMS: atom_id res chain seq x y z
N MET A 1 10.83 15.42 3.18
CA MET A 1 11.32 14.51 2.13
C MET A 1 11.80 13.26 2.85
N ALA A 2 11.08 12.14 2.73
CA ALA A 2 11.50 10.87 3.32
C ALA A 2 12.74 10.34 2.56
N GLN A 3 13.93 10.79 2.95
CA GLN A 3 15.17 10.33 2.33
C GLN A 3 15.47 8.91 2.84
N GLY A 4 14.97 7.91 2.11
CA GLY A 4 15.33 6.49 2.29
C GLY A 4 14.30 5.57 2.95
N PHE A 5 13.03 5.94 3.02
CA PHE A 5 11.98 5.07 3.59
C PHE A 5 10.93 4.69 2.55
N VAL A 6 10.55 3.40 2.55
CA VAL A 6 9.45 2.82 1.78
C VAL A 6 8.77 1.74 2.61
N HIS A 7 7.45 1.59 2.47
CA HIS A 7 6.73 0.46 3.04
C HIS A 7 6.86 -0.75 2.12
N LEU A 8 7.44 -1.84 2.63
CA LEU A 8 7.52 -3.13 1.94
C LEU A 8 6.53 -4.17 2.47
N HIS A 9 5.81 -3.83 3.55
CA HIS A 9 4.76 -4.64 4.13
C HIS A 9 3.64 -3.72 4.60
N ASN A 10 2.49 -3.77 3.92
CA ASN A 10 1.24 -3.21 4.41
C ASN A 10 0.06 -3.97 3.79
N HIS A 11 -1.14 -3.68 4.29
CA HIS A 11 -2.37 -4.28 3.81
C HIS A 11 -3.31 -3.20 3.26
N THR A 12 -3.97 -3.51 2.14
CA THR A 12 -5.06 -2.75 1.56
C THR A 12 -6.40 -3.28 2.06
N ASP A 13 -7.51 -2.69 1.64
CA ASP A 13 -8.87 -3.20 1.89
C ASP A 13 -9.15 -4.59 1.27
N PHE A 14 -8.27 -5.11 0.40
CA PHE A 14 -8.29 -6.51 -0.02
C PHE A 14 -7.87 -7.51 1.06
N SER A 15 -7.25 -7.05 2.16
CA SER A 15 -7.22 -7.78 3.43
C SER A 15 -8.57 -7.68 4.13
N MET A 16 -9.55 -8.46 3.67
CA MET A 16 -10.98 -8.28 4.01
C MET A 16 -11.34 -8.24 5.51
N LEU A 17 -10.48 -8.77 6.39
CA LEU A 17 -10.75 -8.84 7.83
C LEU A 17 -10.23 -7.62 8.62
N ASP A 18 -9.13 -6.99 8.18
CA ASP A 18 -8.40 -5.98 8.95
C ASP A 18 -7.78 -4.85 8.11
N GLY A 19 -7.86 -4.94 6.79
CA GLY A 19 -7.43 -3.94 5.84
C GLY A 19 -8.40 -2.77 5.76
N ALA A 20 -7.88 -1.55 5.77
CA ALA A 20 -8.69 -0.32 5.77
C ALA A 20 -8.33 0.69 4.66
N ALA A 21 -7.16 0.55 4.04
CA ALA A 21 -6.66 1.50 3.06
C ALA A 21 -6.99 1.03 1.63
N ARG A 22 -7.71 1.86 0.85
CA ARG A 22 -7.90 1.61 -0.58
C ARG A 22 -6.58 1.76 -1.33
N VAL A 23 -6.41 1.01 -2.41
CA VAL A 23 -5.18 1.01 -3.25
C VAL A 23 -4.81 2.42 -3.71
N ASP A 24 -5.75 3.15 -4.31
CA ASP A 24 -5.53 4.51 -4.85
C ASP A 24 -5.12 5.53 -3.76
N ASP A 25 -5.78 5.48 -2.61
CA ASP A 25 -5.52 6.40 -1.48
C ASP A 25 -4.13 6.12 -0.89
N LEU A 26 -3.78 4.85 -0.75
CA LEU A 26 -2.49 4.40 -0.24
C LEU A 26 -1.33 4.81 -1.15
N ILE A 27 -1.47 4.65 -2.47
CA ILE A 27 -0.46 5.07 -3.46
C ILE A 27 -0.32 6.59 -3.47
N SER A 28 -1.44 7.31 -3.43
CA SER A 28 -1.46 8.78 -3.40
C SER A 28 -0.74 9.34 -2.18
N GLU A 29 -0.96 8.75 -1.01
CA GLU A 29 -0.30 9.13 0.24
C GLU A 29 1.21 8.84 0.20
N ALA A 30 1.62 7.64 -0.27
CA ALA A 30 3.03 7.30 -0.41
C ALA A 30 3.77 8.30 -1.33
N LYS A 31 3.14 8.70 -2.43
CA LYS A 31 3.65 9.73 -3.34
C LYS A 31 3.73 11.10 -2.66
N ALA A 32 2.70 11.50 -1.90
CA ALA A 32 2.68 12.77 -1.17
C ALA A 32 3.80 12.88 -0.13
N GLN A 33 4.16 11.76 0.51
CA GLN A 33 5.28 11.68 1.46
C GLN A 33 6.66 11.61 0.77
N GLY A 34 6.70 11.49 -0.55
CA GLY A 34 7.93 11.41 -1.35
C GLY A 34 8.59 10.03 -1.31
N MET A 35 7.82 8.96 -1.05
CA MET A 35 8.31 7.59 -1.14
C MET A 35 8.39 7.17 -2.63
N PRO A 36 9.55 6.69 -3.12
CA PRO A 36 9.70 6.33 -4.53
C PRO A 36 9.02 4.99 -4.90
N ALA A 37 8.65 4.17 -3.90
CA ALA A 37 8.02 2.88 -4.08
C ALA A 37 7.16 2.51 -2.85
N ILE A 38 6.25 1.57 -3.05
CA ILE A 38 5.41 0.95 -2.01
C ILE A 38 5.08 -0.49 -2.42
N ALA A 39 4.98 -1.41 -1.46
CA ALA A 39 4.49 -2.76 -1.68
C ALA A 39 3.11 -2.96 -1.04
N ILE A 40 2.28 -3.77 -1.70
CA ILE A 40 1.00 -4.27 -1.19
C ILE A 40 1.21 -5.76 -0.86
N THR A 41 0.92 -6.15 0.38
CA THR A 41 1.13 -7.50 0.89
C THR A 41 -0.13 -7.99 1.62
N ASP A 42 -1.25 -8.08 0.92
CA ASP A 42 -2.54 -8.50 1.49
C ASP A 42 -2.51 -9.92 2.06
N HIS A 43 -3.45 -10.22 2.97
CA HIS A 43 -3.53 -11.52 3.62
C HIS A 43 -3.90 -12.62 2.64
N GLY A 44 -2.89 -13.39 2.23
CA GLY A 44 -3.05 -14.63 1.47
C GLY A 44 -3.66 -14.45 0.07
N ASN A 45 -3.65 -13.23 -0.47
CA ASN A 45 -4.24 -12.93 -1.77
C ASN A 45 -3.48 -11.80 -2.50
N LEU A 46 -3.85 -11.57 -3.76
CA LEU A 46 -3.29 -10.53 -4.65
C LEU A 46 -4.42 -9.81 -5.43
N PHE A 47 -5.59 -9.66 -4.82
CA PHE A 47 -6.75 -9.11 -5.53
C PHE A 47 -6.55 -7.66 -5.99
N GLY A 48 -5.85 -6.85 -5.19
CA GLY A 48 -5.49 -5.47 -5.53
C GLY A 48 -4.27 -5.31 -6.44
N ALA A 49 -3.75 -6.40 -7.05
CA ALA A 49 -2.54 -6.31 -7.87
C ALA A 49 -2.75 -5.70 -9.27
N TYR A 50 -4.00 -5.65 -9.76
CA TYR A 50 -4.34 -5.10 -11.09
C TYR A 50 -5.04 -3.73 -11.03
N GLU A 51 -5.63 -3.39 -9.88
CA GLU A 51 -6.29 -2.10 -9.66
C GLU A 51 -5.30 -0.94 -9.75
#